data_AF-A0A946PVM1-F1
#
_entry.id   AF-A0A946PVM1-F1
#
_cell.length_a   1.000
_cell.length_b   1.000
_cell.length_c   1.000
_cell.angle_alpha   90.00
_cell.angle_beta   90.00
_cell.angle_gamma   90.00
#
_symmetry.space_group_name_H-M   'P 1'
#
loop_
_entity.id
_entity.type
_entity.pdbx_description
1 polymer ?
#
loop_
_entity_poly.entity_id
_entity_poly.type
_entity_poly.pdbx_seq_one_letter_code
_entity_poly.pdbx_strand_id
1 'polypeptide(L)'
;MKKILLVLALFPAAVLILFFTFSLLSRSASAAGVINKKLTQCPEKPNCVCSEFPNDSAHTIAPIQIPEGMEGTALSVVKEVLLEMDGEIQNESDSYLAATFTSGFFRFIDDVEIRLDTEASLLHVRSASRAGYSDMGVNQIRVEEIRSLFEKKIQK
;
A
#
# COMPACT_ATOMS: atom_id res chain seq x y z
N MET A 1 14.38 1.46 -43.77
CA MET A 1 13.39 0.40 -43.45
C MET A 1 13.92 -0.62 -42.44
N LYS A 2 14.98 -1.39 -42.72
CA LYS A 2 15.52 -2.41 -41.77
C LYS A 2 15.86 -1.88 -40.37
N LYS A 3 16.48 -0.70 -40.25
CA LYS A 3 16.78 -0.05 -38.96
C LYS A 3 15.52 0.37 -38.18
N ILE A 4 14.48 0.81 -38.88
CA ILE A 4 13.19 1.19 -38.27
C ILE A 4 12.47 -0.06 -37.75
N LEU A 5 12.44 -1.14 -38.54
CA LEU A 5 11.93 -2.44 -38.10
C LEU A 5 12.68 -2.99 -36.89
N LEU A 6 14.01 -2.84 -36.83
CA LEU A 6 14.82 -3.23 -35.67
C LEU A 6 14.48 -2.39 -34.42
N VAL A 7 14.35 -1.07 -34.55
CA VAL A 7 13.97 -0.20 -33.41
C VAL A 7 12.56 -0.54 -32.90
N LEU A 8 11.60 -0.75 -33.81
CA LEU A 8 10.23 -1.14 -33.45
C LEU A 8 10.16 -2.52 -32.76
N ALA A 9 11.09 -3.43 -33.07
CA ALA A 9 11.18 -4.73 -32.40
C ALA A 9 11.93 -4.65 -31.04
N LEU A 10 12.97 -3.82 -30.94
CA LEU A 10 13.81 -3.71 -29.75
C LEU A 10 13.17 -2.84 -28.65
N PHE A 11 12.36 -1.85 -29.02
CA PHE A 11 11.73 -0.95 -28.05
C PHE A 11 10.78 -1.69 -27.09
N PRO A 12 9.83 -2.54 -27.55
CA PRO A 12 8.98 -3.33 -26.65
C PRO A 12 9.79 -4.26 -25.75
N ALA A 13 10.85 -4.89 -26.28
CA ALA A 13 11.73 -5.75 -25.49
C ALA A 13 12.45 -4.97 -24.39
N ALA A 14 12.96 -3.77 -24.68
CA ALA A 14 13.60 -2.90 -23.70
C ALA A 14 12.61 -2.45 -22.62
N VAL A 15 11.37 -2.13 -22.99
CA VAL A 15 10.30 -1.80 -22.04
C VAL A 15 10.01 -3.00 -21.13
N LEU A 16 9.82 -4.20 -21.68
CA LEU A 16 9.57 -5.41 -20.87
C LEU A 16 10.73 -5.71 -19.92
N ILE A 17 11.98 -5.56 -20.37
CA ILE A 17 13.16 -5.70 -19.52
C ILE A 17 13.13 -4.68 -18.38
N LEU A 18 12.80 -3.41 -18.66
CA LEU A 18 12.68 -2.37 -17.63
C LEU A 18 11.60 -2.68 -16.59
N PHE A 19 10.42 -3.14 -17.00
CA PHE A 19 9.37 -3.52 -16.06
C PHE A 19 9.78 -4.75 -15.23
N PHE A 20 10.48 -5.71 -15.84
CA PHE A 20 11.01 -6.88 -15.13
C PHE A 20 12.09 -6.49 -14.11
N THR A 21 12.99 -5.56 -14.42
CA THR A 21 13.99 -5.09 -13.45
C THR A 21 13.34 -4.37 -12.27
N PHE A 22 12.32 -3.54 -12.51
CA PHE A 22 11.56 -2.94 -11.41
C PHE A 22 10.86 -3.98 -10.52
N SER A 23 10.31 -5.06 -11.11
CA SER A 23 9.72 -6.19 -10.37
C SER A 23 10.74 -6.91 -9.48
N LEU A 24 11.99 -7.07 -9.94
CA LEU A 24 13.05 -7.64 -9.11
C LEU A 24 13.44 -6.71 -7.96
N LEU A 25 13.56 -5.41 -8.23
CA LEU A 25 13.89 -4.42 -7.20
C LEU A 25 12.84 -4.37 -6.09
N SER A 26 11.54 -4.43 -6.43
CA SER A 26 10.47 -4.40 -5.43
C SER A 26 10.50 -5.58 -4.46
N ARG A 27 11.09 -6.73 -4.82
CA ARG A 27 11.14 -7.91 -3.95
C ARG A 27 12.13 -7.79 -2.80
N SER A 28 13.14 -6.93 -2.94
CA SER A 28 14.23 -6.81 -1.96
C SER A 28 13.95 -5.80 -0.83
N ALA A 29 13.02 -4.88 -1.05
CA ALA A 29 12.64 -3.89 -0.04
C ALA A 29 11.64 -4.48 0.97
N SER A 30 11.47 -3.81 2.11
CA SER A 30 10.46 -4.12 3.12
C SER A 30 9.58 -2.90 3.38
N ALA A 31 8.45 -3.12 4.06
CA ALA A 31 7.64 -2.04 4.58
C ALA A 31 8.50 -1.05 5.41
N ALA A 32 8.15 0.23 5.34
CA ALA A 32 8.95 1.31 5.92
C ALA A 32 8.88 1.32 7.45
N GLY A 33 7.75 0.87 8.00
CA GLY A 33 7.53 0.77 9.43
C GLY A 33 7.07 2.06 10.08
N VAL A 34 7.07 2.01 11.40
CA VAL A 34 6.68 3.11 12.30
C VAL A 34 7.94 3.79 12.84
N ILE A 35 8.01 5.11 12.72
CA ILE A 35 9.07 5.96 13.25
C ILE A 35 8.41 7.03 14.12
N ASN A 36 8.87 7.20 15.37
CA ASN A 36 8.31 8.16 16.32
C ASN A 36 6.78 8.03 16.51
N LYS A 37 6.29 6.78 16.64
CA LYS A 37 4.85 6.44 16.77
C LYS A 37 3.98 6.80 15.56
N LYS A 38 4.57 7.12 14.41
CA LYS A 38 3.84 7.38 13.15
C LYS A 38 4.33 6.46 12.04
N LEU A 39 3.45 6.12 11.12
CA LEU A 39 3.81 5.53 9.84
C LEU A 39 4.81 6.45 9.12
N THR A 40 5.73 5.84 8.39
CA THR A 40 6.76 6.60 7.67
C THR A 40 6.15 7.46 6.57
N GLN A 41 6.63 8.69 6.42
CA GLN A 41 6.15 9.61 5.39
C GLN A 41 6.31 9.03 3.98
N CYS A 42 5.39 9.37 3.08
CA CYS A 42 5.53 9.04 1.68
C CYS A 42 6.77 9.72 1.06
N PRO A 43 7.50 9.04 0.16
CA PRO A 43 8.48 9.71 -0.68
C PRO A 43 7.79 10.67 -1.65
N GLU A 44 8.53 11.51 -2.36
CA GLU A 44 7.97 12.48 -3.34
C GLU A 44 7.22 11.84 -4.54
N LYS A 45 7.27 10.52 -4.68
CA LYS A 45 6.67 9.81 -5.80
C LYS A 45 5.16 9.66 -5.61
N PRO A 46 4.35 9.82 -6.66
CA PRO A 46 2.88 9.77 -6.57
C PRO A 46 2.29 8.37 -6.33
N ASN A 47 3.12 7.37 -6.00
CA ASN A 47 2.73 5.98 -5.81
C ASN A 47 2.69 5.58 -4.33
N CYS A 48 2.34 6.54 -3.47
CA CYS A 48 2.21 6.37 -2.03
C CYS A 48 1.09 7.26 -1.49
N VAL A 49 0.29 6.74 -0.57
CA VAL A 49 -0.65 7.53 0.25
C VAL A 49 -0.45 7.24 1.72
N CYS A 50 -0.67 8.22 2.59
CA CYS A 50 -0.53 8.09 4.04
C CYS A 50 -1.47 9.03 4.81
N SER A 51 -2.08 8.55 5.90
CA SER A 51 -3.02 9.34 6.69
C SER A 51 -2.43 10.18 7.83
N GLU A 52 -1.12 10.07 8.10
CA GLU A 52 -0.48 10.75 9.25
C GLU A 52 0.18 12.10 8.90
N PHE A 53 0.16 12.50 7.63
CA PHE A 53 0.77 13.72 7.11
C PHE A 53 -0.24 14.58 6.34
N PRO A 54 -1.26 15.17 7.01
CA PRO A 54 -2.34 15.90 6.34
C PRO A 54 -1.87 17.17 5.59
N ASN A 55 -0.70 17.70 5.94
CA ASN A 55 -0.09 18.85 5.25
C ASN A 55 0.57 18.46 3.91
N ASP A 56 0.75 17.17 3.64
CA ASP A 56 1.25 16.65 2.36
C ASP A 56 0.07 16.37 1.43
N SER A 57 -0.41 17.41 0.75
CA SER A 57 -1.62 17.33 -0.09
C SER A 57 -1.50 16.35 -1.27
N ALA A 58 -0.28 15.97 -1.67
CA ALA A 58 -0.05 15.04 -2.77
C ALA A 58 -0.25 13.57 -2.36
N HIS A 59 -0.05 13.25 -1.07
CA HIS A 59 -0.06 11.87 -0.57
C HIS A 59 -1.08 11.65 0.55
N THR A 60 -1.75 12.69 1.03
CA THR A 60 -2.71 12.57 2.14
C THR A 60 -3.91 11.69 1.78
N ILE A 61 -4.35 10.87 2.72
CA ILE A 61 -5.59 10.09 2.68
C ILE A 61 -6.23 10.06 4.06
N ALA A 62 -7.56 9.94 4.13
CA ALA A 62 -8.23 9.89 5.43
C ALA A 62 -7.84 8.61 6.21
N PRO A 63 -7.65 8.68 7.54
CA PRO A 63 -7.58 7.47 8.36
C PRO A 63 -8.93 6.72 8.34
N ILE A 64 -8.96 5.51 8.88
CA ILE A 64 -10.20 4.75 9.06
C ILE A 64 -10.65 4.95 10.51
N GLN A 65 -11.89 5.40 10.69
CA GLN A 65 -12.47 5.61 12.01
C GLN A 65 -12.81 4.27 12.66
N ILE A 66 -12.46 4.12 13.94
CA ILE A 66 -12.86 2.98 14.76
C ILE A 66 -14.12 3.39 15.53
N PRO A 67 -15.22 2.63 15.43
CA PRO A 67 -16.37 2.82 16.31
C PRO A 67 -16.04 2.50 17.76
N GLU A 68 -16.72 3.21 18.67
CA GLU A 68 -16.52 3.08 20.12
C GLU A 68 -16.65 1.63 20.59
N GLY A 69 -15.68 1.17 21.40
CA GLY A 69 -15.68 -0.17 21.99
C GLY A 69 -15.04 -1.26 21.12
N MET A 70 -14.54 -0.92 19.93
CA MET A 70 -13.83 -1.86 19.04
C MET A 70 -12.33 -1.63 18.97
N GLU A 71 -11.75 -0.76 19.80
CA GLU A 71 -10.32 -0.49 19.82
C GLU A 71 -9.50 -1.78 20.01
N GLY A 72 -10.00 -2.73 20.81
CA GLY A 72 -9.35 -4.02 21.05
C GLY A 72 -9.46 -5.05 19.91
N THR A 73 -10.33 -4.83 18.92
CA THR A 73 -10.59 -5.76 17.81
C THR A 73 -10.37 -5.14 16.43
N ALA A 74 -10.20 -3.83 16.33
CA ALA A 74 -10.06 -3.13 15.06
C ALA A 74 -8.88 -3.65 14.23
N LEU A 75 -7.74 -3.92 14.87
CA LEU A 75 -6.55 -4.43 14.18
C LEU A 75 -6.73 -5.88 13.68
N SER A 76 -7.49 -6.72 14.41
CA SER A 76 -7.80 -8.06 13.93
C SER A 76 -8.82 -8.03 12.78
N VAL A 77 -9.81 -7.15 12.85
CA VAL A 77 -10.81 -6.98 11.77
C VAL A 77 -10.14 -6.49 10.48
N VAL A 78 -9.27 -5.48 10.56
CA VAL A 78 -8.55 -5.01 9.36
C VAL A 78 -7.57 -6.06 8.84
N LYS A 79 -6.96 -6.88 9.70
CA LYS A 79 -6.16 -8.03 9.27
C LYS A 79 -6.98 -9.02 8.44
N GLU A 80 -8.20 -9.34 8.87
CA GLU A 80 -9.11 -10.18 8.07
C GLU A 80 -9.46 -9.55 6.73
N VAL A 81 -9.70 -8.23 6.69
CA VAL A 81 -9.91 -7.49 5.43
C VAL A 81 -8.72 -7.65 4.50
N LEU A 82 -7.49 -7.45 5.01
CA LEU A 82 -6.28 -7.56 4.19
C LEU A 82 -6.12 -8.98 3.63
N LEU A 83 -6.39 -10.02 4.43
CA LEU A 83 -6.37 -11.41 3.98
C LEU A 83 -7.44 -11.71 2.93
N GLU A 84 -8.65 -11.15 3.08
CA GLU A 84 -9.75 -11.29 2.11
C GLU A 84 -9.41 -10.62 0.76
N MET A 85 -8.55 -9.60 0.77
CA MET A 85 -8.05 -8.92 -0.42
C MET A 85 -6.78 -9.55 -1.02
N ASP A 86 -6.45 -10.79 -0.63
CA ASP A 86 -5.22 -11.51 -1.03
C ASP A 86 -3.91 -10.83 -0.57
N GLY A 87 -3.96 -10.03 0.49
CA GLY A 87 -2.79 -9.43 1.13
C GLY A 87 -1.98 -10.45 1.95
N GLU A 88 -0.66 -10.43 1.82
CA GLU A 88 0.23 -11.31 2.57
C GLU A 88 0.80 -10.57 3.80
N ILE A 89 0.44 -10.99 5.01
CA ILE A 89 0.94 -10.37 6.26
C ILE A 89 2.45 -10.62 6.40
N GLN A 90 3.22 -9.53 6.54
CA GLN A 90 4.67 -9.55 6.69
C GLN A 90 5.13 -9.28 8.13
N ASN A 91 4.39 -8.45 8.87
CA ASN A 91 4.71 -8.10 10.24
C ASN A 91 3.42 -7.76 11.01
N GLU A 92 3.35 -8.15 12.27
CA GLU A 92 2.20 -7.93 13.14
C GLU A 92 2.66 -7.73 14.58
N SER A 93 2.03 -6.77 15.24
CA SER A 93 2.21 -6.44 16.66
C SER A 93 0.89 -5.88 17.20
N ASP A 94 0.82 -5.61 18.50
CA ASP A 94 -0.41 -5.15 19.17
C ASP A 94 -0.99 -3.85 18.59
N SER A 95 -0.16 -3.00 17.98
CA SER A 95 -0.59 -1.69 17.45
C SER A 95 -0.18 -1.43 16.01
N TYR A 96 0.34 -2.44 15.30
CA TYR A 96 0.83 -2.28 13.93
C TYR A 96 0.75 -3.57 13.13
N LEU A 97 0.38 -3.44 11.86
CA LEU A 97 0.28 -4.53 10.89
C LEU A 97 0.87 -4.07 9.55
N ALA A 98 1.68 -4.91 8.93
CA ALA A 98 2.18 -4.72 7.58
C ALA A 98 1.79 -5.90 6.70
N ALA A 99 1.30 -5.62 5.51
CA ALA A 99 0.95 -6.60 4.49
C ALA A 99 1.51 -6.18 3.12
N THR A 100 1.68 -7.15 2.23
CA THR A 100 2.08 -6.91 0.84
C THR A 100 1.00 -7.32 -0.14
N PHE A 101 0.86 -6.54 -1.20
CA PHE A 101 0.02 -6.85 -2.36
C PHE A 101 0.91 -6.99 -3.59
N THR A 102 0.73 -8.08 -4.33
CA THR A 102 1.48 -8.32 -5.58
C THR A 102 0.58 -8.06 -6.78
N SER A 103 0.94 -7.10 -7.64
CA SER A 103 0.21 -6.84 -8.87
C SER A 103 0.29 -8.01 -9.85
N GLY A 104 -0.61 -8.08 -10.83
CA GLY A 104 -0.71 -9.22 -11.74
C GLY A 104 0.53 -9.43 -12.64
N PHE A 105 0.43 -9.08 -13.92
CA PHE A 105 1.39 -9.49 -14.96
C PHE A 105 2.87 -9.16 -14.64
N PHE A 106 3.14 -8.00 -14.03
CA PHE A 106 4.50 -7.55 -13.69
C PHE A 106 4.92 -7.82 -12.25
N ARG A 107 4.03 -8.32 -11.37
CA ARG A 107 4.36 -8.69 -9.98
C ARG A 107 5.04 -7.57 -9.18
N PHE A 108 4.59 -6.32 -9.35
CA PHE A 108 5.01 -5.23 -8.48
C PHE A 108 4.48 -5.46 -7.07
N ILE A 109 5.30 -5.13 -6.07
CA ILE A 109 4.93 -5.29 -4.68
C ILE A 109 4.65 -3.91 -4.10
N ASP A 110 3.47 -3.79 -3.53
CA ASP A 110 3.04 -2.65 -2.73
C ASP A 110 2.95 -3.08 -1.27
N ASP A 111 3.40 -2.23 -0.36
CA ASP A 111 3.21 -2.39 1.07
C ASP A 111 1.93 -1.67 1.50
N VAL A 112 1.16 -2.31 2.38
CA VAL A 112 0.10 -1.70 3.17
C VAL A 112 0.48 -1.80 4.63
N GLU A 113 0.47 -0.67 5.31
CA GLU A 113 0.80 -0.57 6.72
C GLU A 113 -0.37 0.06 7.46
N ILE A 114 -0.77 -0.57 8.56
CA ILE A 114 -1.83 -0.11 9.44
C ILE A 114 -1.23 0.12 10.82
N ARG A 115 -1.49 1.30 11.40
CA ARG A 115 -1.15 1.61 12.79
C ARG A 115 -2.43 1.89 13.56
N LEU A 116 -2.60 1.20 14.68
CA LEU A 116 -3.69 1.47 15.61
C LEU A 116 -3.36 2.68 16.49
N ASP A 117 -4.27 3.64 16.54
CA ASP A 117 -4.27 4.77 17.46
C ASP A 117 -5.49 4.67 18.36
N THR A 118 -5.30 4.10 19.55
CA THR A 118 -6.38 3.90 20.52
C THR A 118 -6.82 5.21 21.19
N GLU A 119 -5.96 6.24 21.22
CA GLU A 119 -6.29 7.53 21.84
C GLU A 119 -7.23 8.33 20.94
N ALA A 120 -7.03 8.26 19.62
CA ALA A 120 -7.88 8.92 18.63
C ALA A 120 -9.01 8.02 18.08
N SER A 121 -9.05 6.74 18.46
CA SER A 121 -9.89 5.70 17.85
C SER A 121 -9.76 5.68 16.32
N LEU A 122 -8.52 5.65 15.83
CA LEU A 122 -8.18 5.65 14.40
C LEU A 122 -7.31 4.46 14.02
N LEU A 123 -7.54 3.91 12.83
CA LEU A 123 -6.54 3.14 12.10
C LEU A 123 -5.87 4.08 11.09
N HIS A 124 -4.62 4.42 11.36
CA HIS A 124 -3.78 5.08 10.37
C HIS A 124 -3.32 4.08 9.33
N VAL A 125 -3.21 4.56 8.09
CA VAL A 125 -2.94 3.72 6.93
C VAL A 125 -1.90 4.38 6.04
N ARG A 126 -1.01 3.55 5.52
CA ARG A 126 -0.07 3.89 4.45
C ARG A 126 -0.13 2.77 3.41
N SER A 127 -0.22 3.14 2.13
CA SER A 127 -0.11 2.19 1.03
C SER A 127 0.88 2.73 0.01
N ALA A 128 1.92 1.97 -0.33
CA ALA A 128 3.04 2.47 -1.11
C ALA A 128 3.68 1.39 -2.00
N SER A 129 4.02 1.74 -3.23
CA SER A 129 4.77 0.83 -4.11
C SER A 129 6.25 0.80 -3.75
N ARG A 130 6.88 -0.38 -3.72
CA ARG A 130 8.31 -0.52 -3.44
C ARG A 130 9.21 -0.06 -4.59
N ALA A 131 8.70 -0.09 -5.82
CA ALA A 131 9.43 0.31 -7.02
C ALA A 131 8.51 1.03 -8.02
N GLY A 132 9.10 1.62 -9.06
CA GLY A 132 8.39 2.44 -10.04
C GLY A 132 8.24 3.90 -9.63
N TYR A 133 7.51 4.66 -10.44
CA TYR A 133 7.24 6.09 -10.23
C TYR A 133 5.76 6.36 -9.97
N SER A 134 4.88 5.72 -10.73
CA SER A 134 3.43 5.85 -10.58
C SER A 134 2.80 4.46 -10.51
N ASP A 135 1.71 4.37 -9.75
CA ASP A 135 0.84 3.23 -9.60
C ASP A 135 -0.55 3.47 -10.22
N MET A 136 -0.74 4.58 -10.93
CA MET A 136 -2.04 5.02 -11.47
C MET A 136 -3.16 5.11 -10.41
N GLY A 137 -2.81 5.41 -9.16
CA GLY A 137 -3.77 5.56 -8.05
C GLY A 137 -4.18 4.25 -7.39
N VAL A 138 -3.54 3.13 -7.72
CA VAL A 138 -3.83 1.81 -7.13
C VAL A 138 -3.71 1.82 -5.60
N ASN A 139 -2.71 2.49 -5.04
CA ASN A 139 -2.53 2.57 -3.58
C ASN A 139 -3.67 3.36 -2.91
N GLN A 140 -4.15 4.44 -3.54
CA GLN A 140 -5.32 5.17 -3.05
C GLN A 140 -6.57 4.29 -3.09
N ILE A 141 -6.85 3.65 -4.23
CA ILE A 141 -8.01 2.76 -4.43
C ILE A 141 -8.01 1.64 -3.40
N ARG A 142 -6.85 1.05 -3.11
CA ARG A 142 -6.70 -0.02 -2.12
C ARG A 142 -7.10 0.43 -0.73
N VAL A 143 -6.69 1.62 -0.29
CA VAL A 143 -7.06 2.15 1.02
C VAL A 143 -8.57 2.39 1.11
N GLU A 144 -9.19 2.91 0.04
CA GLU A 144 -10.64 3.08 -0.03
C GLU A 144 -11.38 1.74 0.05
N GLU A 145 -10.86 0.70 -0.60
CA GLU A 145 -11.42 -0.65 -0.54
C GLU A 145 -11.28 -1.27 0.86
N ILE A 146 -10.11 -1.15 1.49
CA ILE A 146 -9.89 -1.56 2.89
C ILE A 146 -10.91 -0.88 3.81
N ARG A 147 -11.11 0.45 3.65
CA ARG A 147 -12.08 1.20 4.44
C ARG A 147 -13.49 0.65 4.25
N SER A 148 -13.92 0.44 3.01
CA SER A 148 -15.26 -0.07 2.70
C SER A 148 -15.50 -1.47 3.27
N LEU A 149 -14.51 -2.37 3.17
CA LEU A 149 -14.62 -3.73 3.70
C LEU A 149 -14.59 -3.76 5.23
N PHE A 150 -13.76 -2.92 5.86
CA PHE A 150 -13.74 -2.75 7.31
C PHE A 150 -15.10 -2.28 7.82
N GLU A 151 -15.66 -1.21 7.23
CA GLU A 151 -16.99 -0.69 7.58
C GLU A 151 -18.09 -1.74 7.41
N LYS A 152 -18.04 -2.58 6.37
CA LYS A 152 -18.99 -3.67 6.19
C LYS A 152 -18.87 -4.76 7.25
N LYS A 153 -17.66 -5.08 7.72
CA LYS A 153 -17.44 -6.11 8.74
C LYS A 153 -17.92 -5.67 10.12
N ILE A 154 -17.72 -4.40 10.46
CA ILE A 154 -18.11 -3.87 11.78
C ILE A 154 -19.60 -3.52 11.92
N GLN A 155 -20.32 -3.43 10.80
CA GLN A 155 -21.78 -3.23 10.77
C GLN A 155 -22.58 -4.55 10.82
N LYS A 156 -21.92 -5.70 10.72
CA LYS A 156 -22.53 -7.03 10.86
C LYS A 156 -22.54 -7.48 12.31
#